data_AF-A0A2U0S5Y4-F1
#
_entry.id   AF-A0A2U0S5Y4-F1
#
_cell.length_a   1.000
_cell.length_b   1.000
_cell.length_c   1.000
_cell.angle_alpha   90.00
_cell.angle_beta   90.00
_cell.angle_gamma   90.00
#
_symmetry.space_group_name_H-M   'P 1'
#
loop_
_entity.id
_entity.type
_entity.pdbx_description
1 polymer ?
#
loop_
_entity_poly.entity_id
_entity_poly.type
_entity_poly.pdbx_seq_one_letter_code
_entity_poly.pdbx_strand_id
1 'polypeptide(L)' 'MSIEITDFEKKAYAYIKEQGDVLVSTIPKLMWGAIPNLKAAGLVETYKKPTAPWASKKHTFVKMLKTDFVTEP' A
#
# COMPACT_ATOMS: atom_id res chain seq x y z
N MET A 1 -6.31 10.59 17.30
CA MET A 1 -4.94 10.05 17.29
C MET A 1 -4.23 10.62 16.08
N SER A 2 -3.35 11.60 16.30
CA SER A 2 -2.50 12.15 15.24
C SER A 2 -1.42 11.12 14.96
N ILE A 3 -1.40 10.61 13.74
CA ILE A 3 -0.50 9.52 13.35
C ILE A 3 0.76 10.22 12.89
N GLU A 4 1.75 10.27 13.77
CA GLU A 4 3.04 10.87 13.47
C GLU A 4 3.79 9.97 12.49
N ILE A 5 3.59 10.24 11.20
CA ILE A 5 4.23 9.50 10.12
C ILE A 5 5.72 9.86 10.15
N THR A 6 6.56 8.91 10.53
CA THR A 6 8.02 9.06 10.56
C THR A 6 8.55 9.28 9.14
N ASP A 7 9.72 9.92 9.01
CA ASP A 7 10.38 10.16 7.71
C ASP A 7 10.54 8.87 6.88
N PHE A 8 10.71 7.75 7.56
CA PHE A 8 10.76 6.41 6.95
C PHE A 8 9.42 6.00 6.32
N GLU A 9 8.32 6.23 7.01
CA GLU A 9 6.97 5.95 6.51
C GLU A 9 6.60 6.91 5.38
N LYS A 10 7.05 8.17 5.43
CA LYS A 10 6.93 9.11 4.30
C LYS A 10 7.69 8.63 3.07
N LYS A 11 8.90 8.09 3.24
CA LYS A 11 9.67 7.50 2.12
C LYS A 11 8.97 6.26 1.55
N ALA A 12 8.49 5.36 2.41
CA ALA A 12 7.72 4.20 1.97
C ALA A 12 6.44 4.63 1.24
N TYR A 13 5.74 5.63 1.77
CA TYR A 13 4.56 6.21 1.14
C TYR A 13 4.87 6.84 -0.22
N ALA A 14 5.96 7.61 -0.34
CA ALA A 14 6.40 8.19 -1.60
C ALA A 14 6.74 7.12 -2.64
N TYR A 15 7.44 6.06 -2.23
CA TYR A 15 7.76 4.91 -3.09
C TYR A 15 6.50 4.21 -3.61
N ILE A 16 5.53 3.94 -2.73
CA ILE A 16 4.25 3.34 -3.10
C ILE A 16 3.44 4.32 -3.97
N LYS A 17 3.53 5.64 -3.73
CA LYS A 17 2.88 6.68 -4.54
C LYS A 17 3.41 6.74 -5.97
N GLU A 18 4.72 6.63 -6.15
CA GLU A 18 5.33 6.62 -7.49
C GLU A 18 4.97 5.36 -8.28
N GLN A 19 4.89 4.20 -7.62
CA GLN A 19 4.56 2.94 -8.29
C GLN A 19 3.06 2.65 -8.41
N GLY A 20 2.21 3.28 -7.58
CA GLY A 20 0.76 3.15 -7.57
C GLY A 20 0.25 1.84 -6.95
N ASP A 21 0.55 0.72 -7.60
CA ASP A 21 0.17 -0.64 -7.21
C ASP A 21 1.42 -1.52 -7.12
N VAL A 22 1.76 -1.93 -5.90
CA VAL A 22 3.03 -2.62 -5.62
C VAL A 22 2.81 -3.94 -4.91
N LEU A 23 3.47 -4.99 -5.38
CA LEU A 23 3.57 -6.22 -4.60
C LEU A 23 4.31 -5.95 -3.29
N VAL A 24 3.75 -6.44 -2.18
CA VAL A 24 4.45 -6.44 -0.88
C VAL A 24 5.83 -7.08 -1.02
N SER A 25 5.94 -8.14 -1.83
CA SER A 25 7.22 -8.82 -2.10
C SER A 25 8.27 -7.97 -2.83
N THR A 26 7.85 -6.93 -3.55
CA THR A 26 8.75 -5.98 -4.24
C THR A 26 9.22 -4.87 -3.29
N ILE A 27 8.47 -4.61 -2.23
CA ILE A 27 8.87 -3.65 -1.19
C ILE A 27 10.02 -4.27 -0.38
N PRO A 28 11.13 -3.55 -0.16
CA PRO A 28 12.20 -4.03 0.69
C PRO A 28 11.66 -4.36 2.09
N LYS A 29 12.08 -5.49 2.68
CA LYS A 29 11.61 -5.94 4.01
C LYS A 29 11.76 -4.89 5.10
N LEU A 30 12.75 -4.01 4.99
CA LEU A 30 12.94 -2.88 5.91
C LEU A 30 11.73 -1.91 5.91
N MET A 31 11.10 -1.70 4.76
CA MET A 31 9.91 -0.85 4.58
C MET A 31 8.61 -1.57 4.94
N TRP A 32 8.61 -2.89 5.15
CA TRP A 32 7.40 -3.62 5.55
C TRP A 32 6.83 -3.15 6.88
N GLY A 33 7.66 -2.67 7.80
CA GLY A 33 7.19 -2.09 9.07
C GLY A 33 6.33 -0.84 8.88
N ALA A 34 6.54 -0.10 7.79
CA ALA A 34 5.73 1.08 7.46
C ALA A 34 4.37 0.73 6.86
N ILE A 35 4.22 -0.43 6.20
CA ILE A 35 2.96 -0.84 5.56
C ILE A 35 1.78 -0.93 6.55
N PRO A 36 1.88 -1.64 7.70
CA PRO A 36 0.77 -1.73 8.65
C PRO A 36 0.45 -0.38 9.29
N ASN A 37 1.45 0.49 9.52
CA ASN A 37 1.21 1.83 10.06
C ASN A 37 0.53 2.74 9.02
N LEU A 38 0.99 2.73 7.77
CA LEU A 38 0.36 3.48 6.68
C LEU A 38 -1.08 2.99 6.44
N LYS A 39 -1.33 1.69 6.62
CA LYS A 39 -2.67 1.12 6.58
C LYS A 39 -3.53 1.58 7.75
N ALA A 40 -2.98 1.56 8.97
CA ALA A 40 -3.65 2.09 10.15
C ALA A 40 -3.94 3.60 10.02
N ALA A 41 -3.10 4.30 9.25
CA ALA A 41 -3.29 5.70 8.89
C ALA A 41 -4.30 5.97 7.77
N GLY A 42 -4.86 4.92 7.16
CA GLY A 42 -5.79 5.07 6.05
C GLY A 42 -5.15 5.62 4.77
N LEU A 43 -3.81 5.58 4.67
CA LEU A 43 -3.06 6.09 3.51
C LEU A 43 -2.92 5.03 2.41
N VAL A 44 -2.88 3.76 2.81
CA VAL A 44 -2.71 2.61 1.90
C VAL A 44 -3.65 1.48 2.26
N GLU A 45 -4.02 0.69 1.27
CA GLU A 45 -4.80 -0.52 1.41
C GLU A 45 -4.00 -1.72 0.91
N THR A 46 -4.17 -2.86 1.58
CA THR A 46 -3.56 -4.13 1.17
C THR A 46 -4.62 -5.07 0.64
N TYR A 47 -4.48 -5.55 -0.58
CA TYR A 47 -5.39 -6.53 -1.16
C TYR A 47 -4.60 -7.72 -1.73
N LYS A 48 -5.28 -8.84 -1.99
CA LYS A 48 -4.68 -10.03 -2.60
C LYS A 48 -5.20 -10.22 -4.01
N LYS A 49 -4.32 -10.17 -5.01
CA LYS A 49 -4.66 -10.46 -6.41
C LYS A 49 -3.84 -11.64 -6.93
N PRO A 50 -4.43 -12.53 -7.73
CA PRO A 50 -3.65 -13.46 -8.55
C PRO A 50 -2.93 -12.64 -9.64
N THR A 51 -1.66 -12.94 -9.90
CA THR A 51 -0.87 -12.29 -10.95
C THR A 51 -1.23 -12.80 -12.34
N ALA A 52 -1.83 -13.98 -12.44
CA ALA A 52 -2.32 -14.55 -13.69
C ALA A 52 -3.65 -15.31 -13.47
N PRO A 53 -4.51 -15.43 -14.50
CA PRO A 53 -5.81 -16.11 -14.39
C PRO A 53 -5.72 -17.57 -13.96
N TRP A 54 -4.62 -18.25 -14.32
CA TRP A 54 -4.34 -19.65 -14.01
C TRP A 54 -3.40 -19.85 -12.81
N ALA A 55 -2.96 -18.76 -12.16
CA ALA A 55 -2.05 -18.86 -11.03
C ALA A 55 -2.83 -19.12 -9.73
N SER A 56 -2.64 -20.31 -9.15
CA SER A 56 -3.18 -20.65 -7.81
C SER A 56 -2.59 -19.78 -6.69
N LYS A 57 -1.44 -19.13 -6.93
CA LYS A 57 -0.74 -18.33 -5.92
C LYS A 57 -1.22 -16.88 -5.96
N LYS A 58 -1.93 -16.49 -4.91
CA LYS A 58 -2.35 -15.10 -4.69
C LYS A 58 -1.19 -14.32 -4.08
N HIS A 59 -0.91 -13.16 -4.63
CA HIS A 59 0.10 -12.25 -4.11
C HIS A 59 -0.56 -11.09 -3.37
N THR A 60 0.07 -10.65 -2.29
CA THR A 60 -0.37 -9.46 -1.56
C THR A 60 0.21 -8.23 -2.24
N PHE A 61 -0.67 -7.30 -2.56
CA PHE A 61 -0.35 -6.01 -3.11
C PHE A 61 -0.75 -4.93 -2.13
N VAL A 62 -0.03 -3.82 -2.19
CA VAL A 62 -0.33 -2.56 -1.53
C VAL A 62 -0.71 -1.57 -2.62
N LYS A 63 -1.83 -0.90 -2.42
CA LYS A 63 -2.27 0.22 -3.24
C LYS A 63 -2.50 1.42 -2.36
N MET A 64 -2.24 2.59 -2.91
CA MET A 64 -2.61 3.85 -2.27
C MET A 64 -4.12 3.96 -2.18
N LEU A 65 -4.63 4.14 -0.96
CA LEU A 65 -6.01 4.54 -0.76
C LEU A 65 -6.06 6.06 -0.98
N LYS A 66 -5.94 6.48 -2.24
CA LYS A 66 -6.32 7.85 -2.57
C LYS A 66 -7.82 7.90 -2.37
N THR A 67 -8.23 8.72 -1.40
CA THR A 67 -9.60 9.12 -1.18
C THR A 67 -10.09 9.89 -2.41
N ASP A 68 -10.38 9.20 -3.49
CA ASP A 68 -11.32 9.65 -4.50
C ASP A 68 -12.70 9.28 -3.96
N PHE A 69 -13.21 10.09 -3.02
CA PHE A 69 -14.66 10.27 -2.94
C PHE A 69 -15.07 11.00 -4.22
N VAL A 70 -15.10 10.30 -5.36
CA VAL A 70 -15.94 10.72 -6.47
C VAL A 70 -17.36 10.40 -6.02
N THR A 71 -17.92 11.39 -5.34
CA THR A 71 -19.35 11.61 -5.24
C THR A 71 -19.85 11.72 -6.68
N GLU A 72 -20.52 10.69 -7.19
CA GLU A 72 -21.39 10.89 -8.35
C GLU A 72 -22.80 11.26 -7.86
N PRO A 73 -23.42 12.29 -8.48
CA PRO A 73 -24.61 12.98 -8.01
C PRO A 73 -25.93 12.20 -8.15
#